data_AF-A0A0E3SQ71-F1
#
_entry.id   AF-A0A0E3SQ71-F1
#
_cell.length_a   1.000
_cell.length_b   1.000
_cell.length_c   1.000
_cell.angle_alpha   90.00
_cell.angle_beta   90.00
_cell.angle_gamma   90.00
#
_symmetry.space_group_name_H-M   'P 1'
#
loop_
_entity.id
_entity.type
_entity.pdbx_description
1 polymer ?
#
loop_
_entity_poly.entity_id
_entity_poly.type
_entity_poly.pdbx_seq_one_letter_code
_entity_poly.pdbx_strand_id
1 'polypeptide(L)'
;MATNIDHVNNYSPTEGDILFFDANVWLAIYGPSPKFWAQAPCSDLYYKLIKNNIPIYTNCLIISEIINSWARLEFKQQRKSLGYEQNEYKLFRETPQFKSVAKEISITVDKILRWSKRIDSNLESIDMENIISKYESGHHDFNDLVFGNICENNAFIFVTNDSDFCTENMDILTANKFMIKN
;
A
#
# COMPACT_ATOMS: atom_id res chain seq x y z
N MET A 1 12.14 -13.37 14.72
CA MET A 1 10.82 -13.55 15.38
C MET A 1 9.91 -14.27 14.40
N ALA A 2 8.93 -15.06 14.83
CA ALA A 2 7.98 -15.63 13.86
C ALA A 2 7.10 -14.51 13.27
N THR A 3 6.78 -14.56 11.97
CA THR A 3 5.80 -13.64 11.36
C THR A 3 4.42 -13.96 11.93
N ASN A 4 3.73 -12.98 12.50
CA ASN A 4 2.34 -13.12 12.92
C ASN A 4 1.42 -12.45 11.90
N ILE A 5 0.37 -13.15 11.45
CA ILE A 5 -0.56 -12.64 10.44
C ILE A 5 -1.98 -12.67 11.02
N ASP A 6 -2.55 -11.50 11.23
CA ASP A 6 -3.88 -11.35 11.83
C ASP A 6 -4.86 -10.63 10.90
N HIS A 7 -6.15 -10.93 11.07
CA HIS A 7 -7.18 -10.20 10.36
C HIS A 7 -7.33 -8.78 10.93
N VAL A 8 -7.43 -7.76 10.07
CA VAL A 8 -7.62 -6.34 10.48
C VAL A 8 -8.82 -6.12 11.40
N ASN A 9 -9.88 -6.94 11.26
CA ASN A 9 -11.08 -6.86 12.10
C ASN A 9 -10.85 -7.33 13.55
N ASN A 10 -9.90 -8.23 13.76
CA ASN A 10 -9.57 -8.78 15.08
C ASN A 10 -8.58 -7.88 15.82
N TYR A 11 -7.91 -7.00 15.09
CA TYR A 11 -6.92 -6.09 15.65
C TYR A 11 -7.57 -4.92 16.41
N SER A 12 -7.05 -4.68 17.60
CA SER A 12 -7.42 -3.56 18.48
C SER A 12 -6.18 -2.72 18.72
N PRO A 13 -6.06 -1.54 18.07
CA PRO A 13 -4.89 -0.69 18.21
C PRO A 13 -4.68 -0.24 19.66
N THR A 14 -3.45 -0.28 20.12
CA THR A 14 -2.99 0.09 21.46
C THR A 14 -1.97 1.22 21.41
N GLU A 15 -1.75 1.88 22.53
CA GLU A 15 -0.74 2.94 22.63
C GLU A 15 0.67 2.35 22.42
N GLY A 16 1.41 2.92 21.47
CA GLY A 16 2.73 2.43 21.06
C GLY A 16 2.74 1.70 19.73
N ASP A 17 1.58 1.27 19.23
CA ASP A 17 1.49 0.65 17.91
C ASP A 17 1.89 1.63 16.80
N ILE A 18 2.62 1.11 15.82
CA ILE A 18 3.04 1.86 14.63
C ILE A 18 2.69 1.03 13.40
N LEU A 19 1.80 1.56 12.56
CA LEU A 19 1.31 0.84 11.39
C LEU A 19 1.91 1.42 10.11
N PHE A 20 2.31 0.55 9.20
CA PHE A 20 2.81 0.92 7.88
C PHE A 20 1.87 0.35 6.81
N PHE A 21 1.16 1.23 6.11
CA PHE A 21 0.12 0.83 5.16
C PHE A 21 0.68 0.66 3.76
N ASP A 22 0.41 -0.49 3.16
CA ASP A 22 0.65 -0.78 1.76
C ASP A 22 -0.25 0.07 0.83
N ALA A 23 0.20 0.29 -0.41
CA ALA A 23 -0.55 0.96 -1.46
C ALA A 23 -1.90 0.26 -1.73
N ASN A 24 -1.96 -1.07 -1.72
CA ASN A 24 -3.21 -1.80 -1.95
C ASN A 24 -4.27 -1.53 -0.85
N VAL A 25 -3.85 -1.20 0.37
CA VAL A 25 -4.73 -0.84 1.48
C VAL A 25 -5.26 0.57 1.29
N TRP A 26 -4.40 1.51 0.91
CA TRP A 26 -4.84 2.87 0.54
C TRP A 26 -5.81 2.87 -0.63
N LEU A 27 -5.57 2.04 -1.65
CA LEU A 27 -6.48 1.87 -2.77
C LEU A 27 -7.79 1.20 -2.37
N ALA A 28 -7.81 0.34 -1.36
CA ALA A 28 -9.05 -0.21 -0.81
C ALA A 28 -9.87 0.83 -0.06
N ILE A 29 -9.24 1.80 0.61
CA ILE A 29 -9.91 2.87 1.36
C ILE A 29 -10.41 3.97 0.43
N TYR A 30 -9.55 4.43 -0.48
CA TYR A 30 -9.76 5.66 -1.25
C TYR A 30 -9.85 5.48 -2.77
N GLY A 31 -9.39 4.34 -3.30
CA GLY A 31 -9.25 4.15 -4.75
C GLY A 31 -10.59 4.14 -5.50
N PRO A 32 -10.54 4.26 -6.85
CA PRO A 32 -11.73 4.47 -7.69
C PRO A 32 -12.56 3.20 -7.95
N SER A 33 -12.07 2.04 -7.53
CA SER A 33 -12.74 0.74 -7.67
C SER A 33 -12.22 -0.23 -6.60
N PRO A 34 -12.49 0.05 -5.32
CA PRO A 34 -11.94 -0.75 -4.23
C PRO A 34 -12.54 -2.16 -4.27
N LYS A 35 -11.73 -3.16 -3.93
CA LYS A 35 -12.24 -4.52 -3.77
C LYS A 35 -13.18 -4.53 -2.56
N PHE A 36 -14.45 -4.88 -2.78
CA PHE A 36 -15.50 -4.82 -1.74
C PHE A 36 -15.10 -5.54 -0.44
N TRP A 37 -14.42 -6.70 -0.56
CA TRP A 37 -13.98 -7.48 0.60
C TRP A 37 -12.89 -6.78 1.45
N ALA A 38 -12.12 -5.87 0.86
CA ALA A 38 -11.06 -5.14 1.55
C ALA A 38 -11.53 -3.75 2.02
N GLN A 39 -12.48 -3.13 1.31
CA GLN A 39 -12.88 -1.74 1.54
C GLN A 39 -13.35 -1.49 2.98
N ALA A 40 -14.38 -2.21 3.43
CA ALA A 40 -14.93 -2.00 4.78
C ALA A 40 -13.91 -2.34 5.88
N PRO A 41 -13.25 -3.52 5.87
CA PRO A 41 -12.26 -3.84 6.90
C PRO A 41 -11.09 -2.85 7.00
N CYS A 42 -10.54 -2.41 5.85
CA CYS A 42 -9.46 -1.43 5.84
C CYS A 42 -9.93 -0.04 6.29
N SER A 43 -11.14 0.38 5.91
CA SER A 43 -11.70 1.66 6.33
C SER A 43 -11.99 1.68 7.84
N ASP A 44 -12.49 0.58 8.39
CA ASP A 44 -12.76 0.44 9.82
C ASP A 44 -11.46 0.48 10.64
N LEU A 45 -10.41 -0.22 10.19
CA LEU A 45 -9.08 -0.13 10.79
C LEU A 45 -8.57 1.32 10.75
N TYR A 46 -8.59 1.96 9.58
CA TYR A 46 -8.16 3.34 9.40
C TYR A 46 -8.89 4.30 10.36
N TYR A 47 -10.21 4.15 10.51
CA TYR A 47 -11.01 4.95 11.43
C TYR A 47 -10.62 4.71 12.90
N LYS A 48 -10.40 3.46 13.32
CA LYS A 48 -9.94 3.14 14.68
C LYS A 48 -8.59 3.82 14.98
N LEU A 49 -7.66 3.79 14.03
CA LEU A 49 -6.32 4.39 14.19
C LEU A 49 -6.42 5.90 14.38
N ILE A 50 -7.15 6.60 13.51
CA ILE A 50 -7.34 8.05 13.64
C ILE A 50 -8.03 8.40 14.95
N LYS A 51 -9.10 7.68 15.30
CA LYS A 51 -9.86 7.94 16.52
C LYS A 51 -9.01 7.79 17.79
N ASN A 52 -8.11 6.81 17.79
CA ASN A 52 -7.20 6.54 18.91
C ASN A 52 -5.86 7.27 18.79
N ASN A 53 -5.70 8.15 17.79
CA ASN A 53 -4.47 8.92 17.52
C ASN A 53 -3.22 8.03 17.34
N ILE A 54 -3.41 6.82 16.81
CA ILE A 54 -2.35 5.87 16.49
C ILE A 54 -1.73 6.25 15.14
N PRO A 55 -0.40 6.40 15.07
CA PRO A 55 0.24 6.89 13.86
C PRO A 55 0.22 5.84 12.74
N ILE A 56 -0.13 6.31 11.55
CA ILE A 56 0.01 5.56 10.31
C ILE A 56 1.23 6.10 9.58
N TYR A 57 2.12 5.24 9.11
CA TYR A 57 3.35 5.61 8.43
C TYR A 57 3.24 5.36 6.93
N THR A 58 3.96 6.16 6.15
CA THR A 58 4.08 6.03 4.70
C THR A 58 5.43 6.58 4.21
N ASN A 59 5.87 6.18 3.02
CA ASN A 59 7.09 6.66 2.37
C ASN A 59 6.83 7.00 0.89
N CYS A 60 7.87 7.48 0.20
CA CYS A 60 7.77 7.87 -1.21
C CYS A 60 7.45 6.69 -2.16
N LEU A 61 7.87 5.47 -1.84
CA LEU A 61 7.61 4.28 -2.64
C LEU A 61 6.12 3.91 -2.61
N ILE A 62 5.50 3.89 -1.42
CA ILE A 62 4.06 3.69 -1.26
C ILE A 62 3.26 4.75 -2.02
N ILE A 63 3.64 6.04 -1.89
CA ILE A 63 2.95 7.12 -2.60
C ILE A 63 3.10 6.98 -4.12
N SER A 64 4.30 6.62 -4.61
CA SER A 64 4.54 6.36 -6.04
C SER A 64 3.65 5.24 -6.56
N GLU A 65 3.53 4.16 -5.80
CA GLU A 65 2.69 3.02 -6.17
C GLU A 65 1.20 3.38 -6.18
N ILE A 66 0.70 4.11 -5.16
CA ILE A 66 -0.68 4.60 -5.13
C ILE A 66 -0.99 5.43 -6.40
N ILE A 67 -0.13 6.41 -6.71
CA ILE A 67 -0.33 7.31 -7.86
C ILE A 67 -0.35 6.51 -9.16
N ASN A 68 0.63 5.63 -9.38
CA ASN A 68 0.73 4.87 -10.61
C ASN A 68 -0.42 3.86 -10.74
N SER A 69 -0.73 3.10 -9.68
CA SER A 69 -1.79 2.11 -9.68
C SER A 69 -3.16 2.75 -9.88
N TRP A 70 -3.47 3.86 -9.20
CA TRP A 70 -4.71 4.60 -9.42
C TRP A 70 -4.83 5.10 -10.85
N ALA A 71 -3.80 5.77 -11.37
CA ALA A 71 -3.81 6.29 -12.73
C ALA A 71 -3.99 5.19 -13.80
N ARG A 72 -3.39 4.01 -13.57
CA ARG A 72 -3.56 2.83 -14.42
C ARG A 72 -4.97 2.25 -14.34
N LEU A 73 -5.59 2.24 -13.16
CA LEU A 73 -6.98 1.81 -12.99
C LEU A 73 -7.95 2.73 -13.73
N GLU A 74 -7.76 4.04 -13.64
CA GLU A 74 -8.56 5.02 -14.39
C GLU A 74 -8.42 4.82 -15.89
N PHE A 75 -7.19 4.68 -16.38
CA PHE A 75 -6.97 4.38 -17.78
C PHE A 75 -7.66 3.08 -18.20
N LYS A 76 -7.53 2.01 -17.40
CA LYS A 76 -8.15 0.72 -17.71
C LYS A 76 -9.67 0.82 -17.84
N GLN A 77 -10.31 1.65 -17.01
CA GLN A 77 -11.77 1.86 -17.02
C GLN A 77 -12.22 2.70 -18.24
N GLN A 78 -11.46 3.74 -18.57
CA GLN A 78 -11.87 4.73 -19.58
C GLN A 78 -11.34 4.43 -20.98
N ARG A 79 -10.27 3.64 -21.13
CA ARG A 79 -9.56 3.47 -22.42
C ARG A 79 -10.47 3.06 -23.57
N LYS A 80 -11.42 2.14 -23.34
CA LYS A 80 -12.30 1.64 -24.41
C LYS A 80 -13.27 2.70 -24.90
N SER A 81 -13.84 3.52 -24.00
CA SER A 81 -14.76 4.59 -24.40
C SER A 81 -14.02 5.78 -25.02
N LEU A 82 -12.75 5.97 -24.66
CA LEU A 82 -11.88 7.01 -25.21
C LEU A 82 -11.14 6.59 -26.49
N GLY A 83 -11.29 5.32 -26.94
CA GLY A 83 -10.65 4.82 -28.16
C GLY A 83 -9.17 4.49 -28.03
N TYR A 84 -8.67 4.22 -26.82
CA TYR A 84 -7.29 3.84 -26.55
C TYR A 84 -7.08 2.32 -26.46
N GLU A 85 -5.97 1.89 -27.04
CA GLU A 85 -5.42 0.55 -26.87
C GLU A 85 -4.74 0.37 -25.52
N GLN A 86 -4.53 -0.89 -25.10
CA GLN A 86 -4.00 -1.19 -23.77
C GLN A 86 -2.59 -0.62 -23.50
N ASN A 87 -1.76 -0.49 -24.54
CA ASN A 87 -0.40 0.04 -24.46
C ASN A 87 -0.33 1.58 -24.56
N GLU A 88 -1.44 2.27 -24.77
CA GLU A 88 -1.48 3.72 -25.03
C GLU A 88 -1.65 4.58 -23.79
N TYR A 89 -1.37 4.03 -22.60
CA TYR A 89 -1.42 4.77 -21.34
C TYR A 89 -0.60 6.08 -21.38
N LYS A 90 0.54 6.08 -22.07
CA LYS A 90 1.37 7.28 -22.21
C LYS A 90 0.64 8.40 -22.97
N LEU A 91 -0.09 8.07 -24.03
CA LEU A 91 -0.89 9.05 -24.78
C LEU A 91 -2.02 9.60 -23.92
N PHE A 92 -2.70 8.74 -23.16
CA PHE A 92 -3.73 9.17 -22.22
C PHE A 92 -3.22 10.21 -21.22
N ARG A 93 -1.98 10.08 -20.73
CA ARG A 93 -1.39 11.03 -19.76
C ARG A 93 -1.22 12.46 -20.29
N GLU A 94 -1.24 12.65 -21.61
CA GLU A 94 -1.10 13.95 -22.25
C GLU A 94 -2.46 14.64 -22.46
N THR A 95 -3.56 13.99 -22.07
CA THR A 95 -4.92 14.47 -22.32
C THR A 95 -5.47 15.39 -21.22
N PRO A 96 -6.42 16.27 -21.56
CA PRO A 96 -7.21 17.01 -20.56
C PRO A 96 -7.97 16.09 -19.58
N GLN A 97 -8.41 14.91 -20.04
CA GLN A 97 -9.08 13.90 -19.22
C GLN A 97 -8.16 13.42 -18.11
N PHE A 98 -6.89 13.10 -18.44
CA PHE A 98 -5.92 12.70 -17.43
C PHE A 98 -5.60 13.81 -16.43
N LYS A 99 -5.64 15.09 -16.83
CA LYS A 99 -5.47 16.20 -15.88
C LYS A 99 -6.53 16.18 -14.77
N SER A 100 -7.75 15.76 -15.07
CA SER A 100 -8.82 15.58 -14.08
C SER A 100 -8.51 14.41 -13.14
N VAL A 101 -8.10 13.27 -13.70
CA VAL A 101 -7.63 12.10 -12.93
C VAL A 101 -6.46 12.47 -12.00
N ALA A 102 -5.45 13.16 -12.52
CA ALA A 102 -4.28 13.57 -11.75
C ALA A 102 -4.65 14.51 -10.59
N LYS A 103 -5.66 15.38 -10.78
CA LYS A 103 -6.17 16.27 -9.73
C LYS A 103 -6.91 15.48 -8.63
N GLU A 104 -7.68 14.47 -8.99
CA GLU A 104 -8.34 13.60 -8.01
C GLU A 104 -7.33 12.80 -7.19
N ILE A 105 -6.32 12.25 -7.87
CA ILE A 105 -5.20 11.56 -7.22
C ILE A 105 -4.48 12.52 -6.26
N SER A 106 -4.16 13.75 -6.69
CA SER A 106 -3.43 14.71 -5.84
C SER A 106 -4.23 15.08 -4.58
N ILE A 107 -5.53 15.37 -4.72
CA ILE A 107 -6.42 15.68 -3.59
C ILE A 107 -6.45 14.50 -2.60
N THR A 108 -6.40 13.28 -3.10
CA THR A 108 -6.47 12.09 -2.25
C THR A 108 -5.14 11.78 -1.58
N VAL A 109 -4.03 11.92 -2.29
CA VAL A 109 -2.68 11.83 -1.71
C VAL A 109 -2.50 12.88 -0.62
N ASP A 110 -2.99 14.11 -0.80
CA ASP A 110 -2.96 15.15 0.24
C ASP A 110 -3.71 14.72 1.52
N LYS A 111 -4.83 13.98 1.39
CA LYS A 111 -5.55 13.44 2.54
C LYS A 111 -4.75 12.34 3.23
N ILE A 112 -4.14 11.43 2.46
CA ILE A 112 -3.28 10.37 3.00
C ILE A 112 -2.12 11.00 3.77
N LEU A 113 -1.40 11.95 3.17
CA LEU A 113 -0.27 12.63 3.80
C LEU A 113 -0.65 13.45 5.04
N ARG A 114 -1.89 13.94 5.13
CA ARG A 114 -2.39 14.65 6.32
C ARG A 114 -2.53 13.73 7.53
N TRP A 115 -2.94 12.48 7.29
CA TRP A 115 -3.22 11.51 8.36
C TRP A 115 -2.09 10.50 8.58
N SER A 116 -1.02 10.60 7.79
CA SER A 116 0.15 9.73 7.88
C SER A 116 1.40 10.51 8.28
N LYS A 117 2.24 9.87 9.09
CA LYS A 117 3.62 10.30 9.31
C LYS A 117 4.48 9.83 8.14
N ARG A 118 5.32 10.74 7.64
CA ARG A 118 6.27 10.45 6.56
C ARG A 118 7.54 9.90 7.17
N ILE A 119 8.05 8.83 6.58
CA ILE A 119 9.38 8.30 6.85
C ILE A 119 10.19 8.23 5.57
N ASP A 120 11.48 8.42 5.73
CA ASP A 120 12.44 8.03 4.72
C ASP A 120 12.60 6.51 4.77
N SER A 121 12.81 5.88 3.61
CA SER A 121 13.22 4.49 3.54
C SER A 121 14.60 4.27 4.18
N ASN A 122 15.38 5.35 4.40
CA ASN A 122 16.73 5.34 4.95
C ASN A 122 17.61 4.34 4.20
N LEU A 123 17.75 4.58 2.88
CA LEU A 123 18.41 3.67 1.95
C LEU A 123 19.82 3.25 2.40
N GLU A 124 20.53 4.12 3.11
CA GLU A 124 21.85 3.84 3.68
C GLU A 124 21.85 2.70 4.72
N SER A 125 20.73 2.50 5.40
CA SER A 125 20.53 1.43 6.41
C SER A 125 19.88 0.16 5.86
N ILE A 126 19.40 0.21 4.62
CA ILE A 126 18.79 -0.95 3.97
C ILE A 126 19.90 -1.91 3.56
N ASP A 127 19.75 -3.18 3.94
CA ASP A 127 20.61 -4.27 3.48
C ASP A 127 20.31 -4.60 2.00
N MET A 128 20.85 -3.76 1.11
CA MET A 128 20.58 -3.84 -0.31
C MET A 128 21.14 -5.12 -0.95
N GLU A 129 22.27 -5.62 -0.44
CA GLU A 129 22.87 -6.86 -0.93
C GLU A 129 21.92 -8.05 -0.70
N ASN A 130 21.37 -8.16 0.51
CA ASN A 130 20.39 -9.19 0.84
C ASN A 130 19.08 -9.03 0.05
N ILE A 131 18.56 -7.80 -0.09
CA ILE A 131 17.36 -7.54 -0.89
C ILE A 131 17.55 -7.98 -2.34
N ILE A 132 18.67 -7.62 -2.97
CA ILE A 132 18.95 -8.00 -4.36
C ILE A 132 19.12 -9.52 -4.49
N SER A 133 19.77 -10.17 -3.52
CA SER A 133 19.89 -11.63 -3.50
C SER A 133 18.53 -12.33 -3.38
N LYS A 134 17.62 -11.83 -2.54
CA LYS A 134 16.24 -12.34 -2.44
C LYS A 134 15.45 -12.09 -3.72
N TYR A 135 15.58 -10.89 -4.31
CA TYR A 135 14.92 -10.53 -5.56
C TYR A 135 15.35 -11.42 -6.73
N GLU A 136 16.63 -11.78 -6.82
CA GLU A 136 17.19 -12.67 -7.85
C GLU A 136 16.48 -14.03 -7.90
N SER A 137 15.91 -14.50 -6.78
CA SER A 137 15.13 -15.74 -6.75
C SER A 137 13.86 -15.70 -7.62
N GLY A 138 13.39 -14.51 -8.01
CA GLY A 138 12.26 -14.30 -8.92
C GLY A 138 10.87 -14.43 -8.29
N HIS A 139 10.77 -14.59 -6.97
CA HIS A 139 9.50 -14.80 -6.26
C HIS A 139 9.00 -13.57 -5.49
N HIS A 140 9.77 -12.49 -5.44
CA HIS A 140 9.49 -11.32 -4.61
C HIS A 140 9.52 -10.03 -5.45
N ASP A 141 8.62 -9.09 -5.16
CA ASP A 141 8.74 -7.72 -5.66
C ASP A 141 9.83 -6.96 -4.88
N PHE A 142 10.54 -6.06 -5.54
CA PHE A 142 11.59 -5.27 -4.91
C PHE A 142 11.05 -4.34 -3.82
N ASN A 143 9.92 -3.68 -4.06
CA ASN A 143 9.33 -2.76 -3.09
C ASN A 143 8.88 -3.52 -1.84
N ASP A 144 8.31 -4.71 -2.00
CA ASP A 144 7.91 -5.57 -0.88
C ASP A 144 9.08 -5.92 0.04
N LEU A 145 10.23 -6.28 -0.55
CA LEU A 145 11.45 -6.55 0.20
C LEU A 145 11.95 -5.31 0.96
N VAL A 146 11.87 -4.13 0.34
CA VAL A 146 12.21 -2.85 0.99
C VAL A 146 11.25 -2.55 2.13
N PHE A 147 9.95 -2.72 1.94
CA PHE A 147 8.94 -2.52 3.00
C PHE A 147 9.14 -3.47 4.15
N GLY A 148 9.47 -4.74 3.87
CA GLY A 148 9.78 -5.71 4.89
C GLY A 148 10.98 -5.31 5.74
N ASN A 149 12.07 -4.85 5.10
CA ASN A 149 13.25 -4.36 5.82
C ASN A 149 12.94 -3.13 6.67
N ILE A 150 12.14 -2.18 6.17
CA ILE A 150 11.69 -1.01 6.94
C ILE A 150 10.87 -1.45 8.16
N CYS A 151 9.93 -2.38 7.98
CA CYS A 151 9.07 -2.84 9.08
C CYS A 151 9.87 -3.58 10.15
N GLU A 152 10.79 -4.46 9.74
CA GLU A 152 11.66 -5.20 10.66
C GLU A 152 12.55 -4.24 11.48
N ASN A 153 13.20 -3.28 10.82
CA ASN A 153 14.11 -2.34 11.48
C ASN A 153 13.43 -1.38 12.46
N ASN A 154 12.13 -1.12 12.28
CA ASN A 154 11.40 -0.16 13.10
C ASN A 154 10.31 -0.82 13.97
N ALA A 155 10.21 -2.16 13.98
CA ALA A 155 9.15 -2.91 14.63
C ALA A 155 7.74 -2.42 14.26
N PHE A 156 7.51 -2.16 12.96
CA PHE A 156 6.20 -1.75 12.47
C PHE A 156 5.31 -2.94 12.18
N ILE A 157 4.00 -2.71 12.36
CA ILE A 157 2.95 -3.62 11.91
C ILE A 157 2.64 -3.26 10.45
N PHE A 158 2.92 -4.17 9.53
CA PHE A 158 2.64 -3.96 8.12
C PHE A 158 1.18 -4.29 7.81
N VAL A 159 0.50 -3.42 7.07
CA VAL A 159 -0.90 -3.66 6.67
C VAL A 159 -0.94 -3.83 5.17
N THR A 160 -1.22 -5.05 4.71
CA THR A 160 -1.30 -5.41 3.29
C THR A 160 -2.40 -6.43 3.03
N ASN A 161 -2.94 -6.39 1.81
CA ASN A 161 -3.88 -7.37 1.29
C ASN A 161 -3.28 -8.25 0.19
N ASP A 162 -2.00 -8.08 -0.12
CA ASP A 162 -1.30 -8.84 -1.15
C ASP A 162 -0.86 -10.19 -0.62
N SER A 163 -1.38 -11.27 -1.21
CA SER A 163 -1.00 -12.63 -0.81
C SER A 163 0.41 -13.01 -1.22
N ASP A 164 0.98 -12.30 -2.19
CA ASP A 164 2.33 -12.55 -2.69
C ASP A 164 3.37 -11.82 -1.82
N PHE A 165 2.95 -10.94 -0.92
CA PHE A 165 3.82 -10.33 0.09
C PHE A 165 4.36 -11.41 1.03
N CYS A 166 5.64 -11.71 0.89
CA CYS A 166 6.31 -12.76 1.63
C CYS A 166 7.57 -12.20 2.30
N THR A 167 7.48 -12.01 3.62
CA THR A 167 8.58 -11.51 4.45
C THR A 167 8.58 -12.20 5.81
N GLU A 168 9.76 -12.27 6.41
CA GLU A 168 10.01 -12.90 7.70
C GLU A 168 10.03 -11.84 8.83
N ASN A 169 9.86 -12.27 10.08
CA ASN A 169 10.11 -11.47 11.28
C ASN A 169 9.26 -10.19 11.46
N MET A 170 7.99 -10.16 11.01
CA MET A 170 7.13 -9.00 11.23
C MET A 170 5.68 -9.35 11.54
N ASP A 171 4.97 -8.38 12.11
CA ASP A 171 3.54 -8.45 12.31
C ASP A 171 2.81 -7.91 11.07
N ILE A 172 1.87 -8.69 10.56
CA ILE A 172 1.08 -8.36 9.37
C ILE A 172 -0.39 -8.32 9.74
N LEU A 173 -1.07 -7.25 9.32
CA LEU A 173 -2.52 -7.16 9.33
C LEU A 173 -3.07 -7.21 7.91
N THR A 174 -4.10 -8.01 7.71
CA THR A 174 -4.70 -8.19 6.39
C THR A 174 -6.23 -8.29 6.44
N ALA A 175 -6.91 -7.79 5.40
CA ALA A 175 -8.31 -8.12 5.14
C ALA A 175 -8.44 -9.36 4.23
N ASN A 176 -7.32 -9.87 3.69
CA ASN A 176 -7.29 -11.04 2.82
C ASN A 176 -7.29 -12.32 3.66
N LYS A 177 -8.47 -12.94 3.78
CA LYS A 177 -8.65 -14.18 4.56
C LYS A 177 -7.78 -15.35 4.09
N PHE A 178 -7.29 -15.35 2.84
CA PHE A 178 -6.43 -16.42 2.35
C PHE A 178 -4.99 -16.36 2.89
N MET A 179 -4.56 -15.20 3.37
CA MET A 179 -3.25 -15.02 4.01
C MET A 179 -3.26 -15.52 5.45
N ILE A 180 -4.44 -15.61 6.07
CA ILE A 180 -4.62 -16.09 7.43
C ILE A 180 -4.72 -17.61 7.36
N LYS A 181 -3.58 -18.28 7.45
CA LYS A 181 -3.55 -19.74 7.58
C LYS A 181 -3.72 -20.12 9.06
N ASN A 182 -4.57 -21.13 9.29
CA ASN A 182 -4.88 -21.73 10.60
C ASN A 182 -3.63 -22.12 11.39
#